data_AF-A0A971P6U0-F1
#
_entry.id   AF-A0A971P6U0-F1
#
_cell.length_a   1.000
_cell.length_b   1.000
_cell.length_c   1.000
_cell.angle_alpha   90.00
_cell.angle_beta   90.00
_cell.angle_gamma   90.00
#
_symmetry.space_group_name_H-M   'P 1'
#
loop_
_entity.id
_entity.type
_entity.pdbx_description
1 polymer ?
#
loop_
_entity_poly.entity_id
_entity_poly.type
_entity_poly.pdbx_seq_one_letter_code
_entity_poly.pdbx_strand_id
1 'polypeptide(L)'
;MNFSLISDQSITIVGVEGYETCDVRAFLWVSAPTLAEACTLAKEQLQLELVQDGENYSVEVSRPDDWDNKKHQLSIRYAVMLPSSANINIVSTHGDIEIINMTGHFIAKAPKGECFCMGCGSGIMQDKTGSFAGG
;
A
#
# COMPACT_ATOMS: atom_id res chain seq x y z
N MET A 1 11.67 2.46 15.02
CA MET A 1 11.60 1.56 13.85
C MET A 1 11.55 2.41 12.60
N ASN A 2 12.20 2.00 11.51
CA ASN A 2 12.07 2.64 10.20
C ASN A 2 11.38 1.66 9.24
N PHE A 3 10.45 2.15 8.42
CA PHE A 3 9.73 1.34 7.44
C PHE A 3 9.59 2.11 6.13
N SER A 4 9.96 1.49 5.01
CA SER A 4 9.76 2.08 3.70
C SER A 4 9.00 1.12 2.78
N LEU A 5 7.98 1.64 2.09
CA LEU A 5 7.13 0.87 1.18
C LEU A 5 6.94 1.63 -0.12
N ILE A 6 7.15 0.94 -1.24
CA ILE A 6 6.87 1.43 -2.58
C ILE A 6 5.79 0.55 -3.20
N SER A 7 4.74 1.17 -3.72
CA SER A 7 3.67 0.48 -4.44
C SER A 7 3.18 1.30 -5.63
N ASP A 8 2.43 0.66 -6.51
CA ASP A 8 1.61 1.31 -7.52
C ASP A 8 0.13 1.43 -7.12
N GLN A 9 -0.31 0.85 -6.01
CA GLN A 9 -1.72 0.91 -5.56
C GLN A 9 -1.92 1.70 -4.26
N SER A 10 -3.18 1.83 -3.84
CA SER A 10 -3.53 2.59 -2.64
C SER A 10 -3.08 1.90 -1.36
N ILE A 11 -2.52 2.68 -0.43
CA ILE A 11 -1.92 2.21 0.82
C ILE A 11 -2.59 2.89 1.99
N THR A 12 -3.07 2.12 2.96
CA THR A 12 -3.45 2.61 4.29
C THR A 12 -2.40 2.18 5.31
N ILE A 13 -1.82 3.14 6.02
CA ILE A 13 -0.90 2.91 7.14
C ILE A 13 -1.62 3.26 8.45
N VAL A 14 -1.55 2.36 9.42
CA VAL A 14 -2.14 2.57 10.75
C VAL A 14 -1.07 2.41 11.82
N GLY A 15 -0.83 3.49 12.56
CA GLY A 15 -0.03 3.49 13.77
C GLY A 15 -0.81 2.91 14.94
N VAL A 16 -0.21 1.92 15.62
CA VAL A 16 -0.80 1.21 16.75
C VAL A 16 0.08 1.42 17.97
N GLU A 17 -0.49 1.94 19.05
CA GLU A 17 0.23 2.09 20.32
C GLU A 17 0.56 0.72 20.93
N GLY A 18 1.78 0.59 21.45
CA GLY A 18 2.25 -0.66 22.06
C GLY A 18 2.55 -1.80 21.07
N TYR A 19 2.40 -1.58 19.75
CA TYR A 19 2.92 -2.52 18.76
C TYR A 19 4.44 -2.50 18.73
N GLU A 20 5.04 -3.68 18.61
CA GLU A 20 6.49 -3.85 18.42
C GLU A 20 6.82 -4.49 17.06
N THR A 21 5.80 -4.88 16.30
CA THR A 21 5.92 -5.61 15.03
C THR A 21 5.28 -4.84 13.87
N CYS A 22 5.65 -5.24 12.66
CA CYS A 22 5.00 -4.84 11.42
C CYS A 22 4.02 -5.93 10.97
N ASP A 23 2.79 -5.56 10.62
CA ASP A 23 1.84 -6.45 9.93
C ASP A 23 1.44 -5.80 8.60
N VAL A 24 1.72 -6.48 7.49
CA VAL A 24 1.37 -6.03 6.14
C VAL A 24 0.29 -6.95 5.61
N ARG A 25 -0.88 -6.38 5.31
CA ARG A 25 -2.00 -7.08 4.69
C ARG A 25 -2.28 -6.50 3.32
N ALA A 26 -2.19 -7.35 2.30
CA ALA A 26 -2.61 -7.02 0.95
C ALA A 26 -3.96 -7.69 0.66
N PHE A 27 -4.90 -6.91 0.17
CA PHE A 27 -6.20 -7.39 -0.29
C PHE A 27 -6.24 -7.31 -1.80
N LEU A 28 -6.56 -8.42 -2.44
CA LEU A 28 -6.57 -8.55 -3.89
C LEU A 28 -8.00 -8.68 -4.39
N TRP A 29 -8.35 -7.86 -5.39
CA TRP A 29 -9.58 -7.97 -6.14
C TRP A 29 -9.25 -8.24 -7.59
N VAL A 30 -9.79 -9.33 -8.12
CA VAL A 30 -9.72 -9.65 -9.54
C VAL A 30 -11.13 -9.62 -10.12
N SER A 31 -11.25 -8.99 -11.29
CA SER A 31 -12.46 -9.04 -12.10
C SER A 31 -12.16 -9.81 -13.38
N ALA A 32 -13.09 -10.67 -13.79
CA ALA A 32 -13.03 -11.49 -15.00
C ALA A 32 -14.42 -11.56 -15.65
N PRO A 33 -14.51 -12.01 -16.93
CA PRO A 33 -15.80 -12.18 -17.61
C PRO A 33 -16.81 -13.08 -16.87
N THR A 34 -16.33 -14.04 -16.08
CA THR A 34 -17.19 -14.93 -15.27
C THR A 34 -16.75 -15.02 -13.82
N LEU A 35 -17.70 -15.31 -12.92
CA LEU A 35 -17.42 -15.51 -11.49
C LEU A 35 -16.48 -16.70 -11.25
N ALA A 36 -16.66 -17.80 -11.99
CA ALA A 36 -15.82 -18.98 -11.85
C ALA A 36 -14.35 -18.66 -12.18
N GLU A 37 -14.12 -17.96 -13.29
CA GLU A 37 -12.79 -17.50 -13.71
C GLU A 37 -12.17 -16.54 -12.69
N ALA A 38 -12.93 -15.55 -12.19
CA ALA A 38 -12.45 -14.64 -11.15
C ALA A 38 -12.07 -15.40 -9.86
N CYS A 39 -12.86 -16.41 -9.47
CA CYS A 39 -12.55 -17.26 -8.31
C CYS A 39 -11.30 -18.11 -8.52
N THR A 40 -11.10 -18.69 -9.70
CA THR A 40 -9.89 -19.47 -10.02
C THR A 40 -8.65 -18.58 -10.01
N LEU A 41 -8.71 -17.42 -10.66
CA LEU A 41 -7.62 -16.44 -10.65
C LEU A 41 -7.24 -16.04 -9.22
N ALA A 42 -8.23 -15.68 -8.40
CA ALA A 42 -8.00 -15.23 -7.02
C ALA A 42 -7.41 -16.31 -6.11
N LYS A 43 -7.82 -17.58 -6.28
CA LYS A 43 -7.45 -18.66 -5.35
C LYS A 43 -6.18 -19.40 -5.75
N GLU A 44 -5.94 -19.56 -7.04
CA GLU A 44 -4.99 -20.56 -7.54
C GLU A 44 -3.86 -19.96 -8.38
N GLN A 45 -4.10 -18.82 -9.04
CA GLN A 45 -3.17 -18.32 -10.07
C GLN A 45 -2.49 -17.00 -9.71
N LEU A 46 -3.07 -16.23 -8.80
CA LEU A 46 -2.47 -14.99 -8.32
C LEU A 46 -1.70 -15.27 -7.03
N GLN A 47 -0.44 -14.87 -6.99
CA GLN A 47 0.42 -14.96 -5.81
C GLN A 47 0.92 -13.58 -5.42
N LEU A 48 0.83 -13.28 -4.12
CA LEU A 48 1.29 -12.05 -3.51
C LEU A 48 2.57 -12.34 -2.74
N GLU A 49 3.62 -11.57 -3.00
CA GLU A 49 4.86 -11.65 -2.25
C GLU A 49 5.28 -10.27 -1.76
N LEU A 50 5.65 -10.18 -0.48
CA LEU A 50 6.31 -9.00 0.07
C LEU A 50 7.81 -9.16 -0.17
N VAL A 51 8.31 -8.41 -1.14
CA VAL A 51 9.72 -8.41 -1.52
C VAL A 51 10.43 -7.27 -0.81
N GLN A 52 11.66 -7.52 -0.36
CA GLN A 52 12.52 -6.51 0.21
C GLN A 52 13.71 -6.26 -0.71
N ASP A 53 13.88 -5.01 -1.15
CA ASP A 53 15.06 -4.53 -1.88
C ASP A 53 15.75 -3.43 -1.08
N GLY A 54 16.87 -3.80 -0.44
CA GLY A 54 17.56 -2.94 0.53
C GLY A 54 16.67 -2.60 1.73
N GLU A 55 16.36 -1.32 1.90
CA GLU A 55 15.50 -0.81 2.97
C GLU A 55 14.02 -0.67 2.56
N ASN A 56 13.71 -0.91 1.28
CA ASN A 56 12.37 -0.76 0.75
C ASN A 56 11.66 -2.11 0.68
N TYR A 57 10.41 -2.12 1.11
CA TYR A 57 9.48 -3.18 0.82
C TYR A 57 8.64 -2.83 -0.40
N SER A 58 8.26 -3.83 -1.17
CA SER A 58 7.27 -3.75 -2.25
C SER A 58 6.44 -5.02 -2.25
N VAL A 59 5.19 -4.93 -2.69
CA VAL A 59 4.38 -6.13 -2.91
C VAL A 59 4.32 -6.42 -4.39
N GLU A 60 4.81 -7.59 -4.76
CA GLU A 60 4.74 -8.09 -6.13
C GLU A 60 3.56 -9.03 -6.29
N VAL A 61 2.94 -9.01 -7.48
CA VAL A 61 1.87 -9.93 -7.84
C VAL A 61 2.24 -10.69 -9.08
N SER A 62 2.41 -12.00 -8.90
CA SER A 62 2.58 -12.94 -10.01
C SER A 62 1.23 -13.21 -10.65
N ARG A 63 1.20 -13.15 -11.98
CA ARG A 63 0.01 -13.37 -12.81
C ARG A 63 0.23 -14.61 -13.67
N PRO A 64 -0.83 -15.33 -14.07
CA PRO A 64 -0.70 -16.44 -15.01
C PRO A 64 -0.26 -15.94 -16.39
N ASP A 65 0.37 -16.81 -17.18
CA ASP A 65 0.93 -16.49 -18.50
C ASP A 65 -0.13 -16.02 -19.51
N ASP A 66 -1.37 -16.47 -19.35
CA ASP A 66 -2.51 -16.12 -20.20
C ASP A 66 -3.27 -14.86 -19.72
N TRP A 67 -2.67 -14.07 -18.82
CA TRP A 67 -3.28 -12.84 -18.31
C TRP A 67 -3.54 -11.80 -19.41
N ASP A 68 -4.81 -11.60 -19.76
CA ASP A 68 -5.27 -10.56 -20.68
C ASP A 68 -5.80 -9.33 -19.93
N ASN A 69 -5.06 -8.20 -19.95
CA ASN A 69 -5.47 -6.93 -19.32
C ASN A 69 -6.76 -6.31 -19.89
N LYS A 70 -7.29 -6.79 -21.04
CA LYS A 70 -8.59 -6.34 -21.57
C LYS A 70 -9.77 -7.07 -20.94
N LYS A 71 -9.54 -8.29 -20.45
CA LYS A 71 -10.56 -9.16 -19.83
C LYS A 71 -10.44 -9.19 -18.32
N HIS A 72 -9.22 -9.10 -17.83
CA HIS A 72 -8.90 -9.18 -16.42
C HIS A 72 -8.46 -7.83 -15.88
N GLN A 73 -9.03 -7.46 -14.74
CA GLN A 73 -8.59 -6.31 -13.98
C GLN A 73 -8.14 -6.78 -12.61
N LEU A 74 -7.02 -6.23 -12.17
CA LEU A 74 -6.44 -6.47 -10.86
C LEU A 74 -6.40 -5.15 -10.10
N SER A 75 -6.89 -5.18 -8.87
CA SER A 75 -6.77 -4.08 -7.92
C SER A 75 -6.24 -4.64 -6.61
N ILE A 76 -5.29 -3.94 -6.00
CA ILE A 76 -4.73 -4.33 -4.70
C ILE A 76 -4.92 -3.14 -3.77
N ARG A 77 -5.25 -3.41 -2.51
CA ARG A 77 -5.21 -2.40 -1.45
C ARG A 77 -4.37 -2.92 -0.32
N TYR A 78 -3.58 -2.04 0.29
CA TYR A 78 -2.73 -2.38 1.41
C TYR A 78 -3.28 -1.81 2.71
N ALA A 79 -3.22 -2.62 3.77
CA ALA A 79 -3.31 -2.16 5.14
C ALA A 79 -2.02 -2.56 5.85
N VAL A 80 -1.25 -1.58 6.30
CA VAL A 80 0.00 -1.80 7.04
C VAL A 80 -0.19 -1.29 8.45
N MET A 81 0.04 -2.16 9.43
CA MET A 81 0.00 -1.81 10.85
C MET A 81 1.42 -1.76 11.39
N LEU A 82 1.77 -0.65 12.03
CA LEU A 82 3.10 -0.34 12.53
C LEU A 82 3.01 0.20 13.97
N PRO A 83 4.11 0.15 14.74
CA PRO A 83 4.21 0.95 15.96
C PRO A 83 3.93 2.42 15.64
N SER A 84 3.08 3.09 16.42
CA SER A 84 2.71 4.50 16.17
C SER A 84 3.92 5.44 16.12
N SER A 85 4.99 5.12 16.85
CA SER A 85 6.25 5.88 16.89
C SER A 85 7.23 5.56 15.76
N ALA A 86 6.87 4.69 14.81
CA ALA A 86 7.74 4.34 13.69
C ALA A 86 7.94 5.52 12.73
N ASN A 87 9.14 5.64 12.15
CA ASN A 87 9.39 6.55 11.05
C ASN A 87 9.10 5.84 9.74
N ILE A 88 8.33 6.47 8.86
CA ILE A 88 7.87 5.82 7.63
C ILE A 88 8.18 6.64 6.38
N ASN A 89 8.50 5.96 5.28
CA ASN A 89 8.65 6.54 3.96
C ASN A 89 7.83 5.73 2.94
N ILE A 90 6.72 6.31 2.50
CA ILE A 90 5.71 5.62 1.71
C ILE A 90 5.60 6.30 0.34
N VAL A 91 5.64 5.49 -0.72
CA VAL A 91 5.44 5.96 -2.09
C VAL A 91 4.37 5.10 -2.76
N SER A 92 3.32 5.73 -3.28
CA SER A 92 2.35 5.10 -4.16
C SER A 92 2.34 5.81 -5.52
N THR A 93 2.68 5.11 -6.59
CA THR A 93 2.82 5.77 -7.90
C THR A 93 1.48 6.12 -8.56
N HIS A 94 0.42 5.35 -8.29
CA HIS A 94 -0.91 5.55 -8.89
C HIS A 94 -2.08 5.51 -7.89
N GLY A 95 -1.85 5.08 -6.66
CA GLY A 95 -2.88 5.02 -5.63
C GLY A 95 -2.79 6.14 -4.60
N ASP A 96 -3.81 6.19 -3.78
CA ASP A 96 -3.90 7.12 -2.65
C ASP A 96 -3.09 6.59 -1.46
N ILE A 97 -2.60 7.49 -0.61
CA ILE A 97 -1.96 7.13 0.65
C ILE A 97 -2.80 7.68 1.79
N GLU A 98 -3.21 6.82 2.72
CA GLU A 98 -3.87 7.20 3.95
C GLU A 98 -2.98 6.82 5.14
N ILE A 99 -2.74 7.76 6.06
CA ILE A 99 -1.95 7.54 7.27
C ILE A 99 -2.81 7.87 8.49
N ILE A 100 -2.87 6.96 9.45
CA ILE A 100 -3.73 7.07 10.62
C ILE A 100 -2.89 6.86 11.89
N ASN A 101 -3.02 7.74 12.88
CA ASN A 101 -2.46 7.60 14.23
C ASN A 101 -0.93 7.37 14.29
N MET A 102 -0.17 8.02 13.39
CA MET A 102 1.30 7.94 13.37
C MET A 102 1.92 9.13 14.10
N THR A 103 2.66 8.89 15.18
CA THR A 103 3.36 9.92 15.96
C THR A 103 4.83 10.08 15.57
N GLY A 104 5.43 9.05 14.97
CA GLY A 104 6.76 9.12 14.36
C GLY A 104 6.80 10.00 13.10
N HIS A 105 8.00 10.26 12.58
CA HIS A 105 8.16 11.10 11.40
C HIS A 105 7.77 10.34 10.13
N PHE A 106 6.94 10.94 9.26
CA PHE A 106 6.52 10.31 8.02
C PHE A 106 6.81 11.15 6.78
N ILE A 107 7.10 10.46 5.67
CA ILE A 107 7.13 11.02 4.32
C ILE A 107 6.18 10.18 3.46
N ALA A 108 5.22 10.82 2.81
CA ALA A 108 4.27 10.16 1.91
C ALA A 108 4.26 10.82 0.53
N LYS A 109 4.36 10.02 -0.53
CA LYS A 109 4.36 10.51 -1.92
C LYS A 109 3.36 9.75 -2.80
N ALA A 110 2.32 10.43 -3.24
CA ALA A 110 1.30 9.92 -4.15
C ALA A 110 1.16 10.80 -5.42
N PRO A 111 2.13 10.83 -6.34
CA PRO A 111 2.16 11.77 -7.48
C PRO A 111 0.92 11.74 -8.40
N LYS A 112 0.18 10.63 -8.44
CA LYS A 112 -1.07 10.50 -9.20
C LYS A 112 -2.29 10.19 -8.33
N GLY A 113 -2.10 10.12 -7.02
CA GLY A 113 -3.16 9.90 -6.03
C GLY A 113 -3.33 11.10 -5.11
N GLU A 114 -4.05 10.90 -4.03
CA GLU A 114 -4.22 11.84 -2.92
C GLU A 114 -3.55 11.31 -1.65
N CYS A 115 -3.10 12.23 -0.79
CA CYS A 115 -2.55 11.89 0.51
C CYS A 115 -3.47 12.38 1.63
N PHE A 116 -3.80 11.49 2.57
CA PHE A 116 -4.62 11.78 3.73
C PHE A 116 -3.88 11.41 5.01
N CYS A 117 -4.04 12.25 6.03
CA CYS A 117 -3.53 11.98 7.37
C CYS A 117 -4.63 12.27 8.39
N MET A 118 -4.79 11.38 9.37
CA MET A 118 -5.71 11.54 10.49
C MET A 118 -5.00 11.20 11.79
N GLY A 119 -4.92 12.19 12.70
CA GLY A 119 -4.29 12.00 14.01
C GLY A 119 -2.80 11.70 13.93
N CYS A 120 -2.10 12.24 12.92
CA CYS A 120 -0.66 12.08 12.81
C CYS A 120 0.10 13.22 13.50
N GLY A 121 1.35 12.95 13.87
CA GLY A 121 2.31 13.94 14.31
C GLY A 121 2.95 14.66 13.12
N SER A 122 4.26 14.90 13.18
CA SER A 122 4.97 15.63 12.13
C SER A 122 5.28 14.74 10.92
N GLY A 123 4.93 15.23 9.72
CA GLY A 123 5.38 14.61 8.48
C GLY A 123 5.22 15.49 7.25
N ILE A 124 5.73 14.98 6.12
CA ILE A 124 5.66 15.64 4.81
C ILE A 124 4.83 14.76 3.89
N MET A 125 3.81 15.35 3.27
CA MET A 125 3.02 14.70 2.23
C MET A 125 3.20 15.43 0.90
N GLN A 126 3.25 14.65 -0.17
CA GLN A 126 3.23 15.14 -1.54
C GLN A 126 2.25 14.30 -2.33
N ASP A 127 1.26 14.94 -2.95
CA ASP A 127 0.28 14.26 -3.78
C ASP A 127 0.19 14.91 -5.17
N LYS A 128 -0.82 14.54 -5.97
CA LYS A 128 -1.06 15.11 -7.30
C LYS A 128 -1.27 16.64 -7.32
N THR A 129 -1.58 17.25 -6.17
CA THR A 129 -1.88 18.69 -6.03
C THR A 129 -0.68 19.51 -5.57
N GLY A 130 0.33 18.88 -4.94
CA GLY A 130 1.53 19.54 -4.46
C GLY A 130 2.06 18.95 -3.14
N SER A 131 2.92 19.69 -2.45
CA SER A 131 3.49 19.30 -1.16
C SER A 131 2.85 20.08 -0.01
N PHE A 132 2.61 19.40 1.12
CA PHE A 132 2.04 19.97 2.33
C PHE A 132 2.52 19.23 3.58
N ALA A 133 2.38 19.87 4.74
CA ALA A 133 2.67 19.24 6.03
C ALA A 133 1.50 18.35 6.43
N GLY A 134 1.80 17.14 6.92
CA GLY A 134 0.82 16.31 7.61
C GLY A 134 0.82 16.64 9.10
N GLY A 135 -0.37 16.80 9.68
CA GLY A 135 -0.58 17.10 11.10
C GLY A 135 -2.01 16.82 11.52
#